data_AF-A0A396SHM7-F1
#
_entry.id   AF-A0A396SHM7-F1
#
_cell.length_a   1.000
_cell.length_b   1.000
_cell.length_c   1.000
_cell.angle_alpha   90.00
_cell.angle_beta   90.00
_cell.angle_gamma   90.00
#
_symmetry.space_group_name_H-M   'P 1'
#
loop_
_entity.id
_entity.type
_entity.pdbx_description
1 polymer ?
#
loop_
_entity_poly.entity_id
_entity_poly.type
_entity_poly.pdbx_seq_one_letter_code
_entity_poly.pdbx_strand_id
1 'polypeptide(L)' 'MITLNNDVFEKLERLSKETGLSKSSLITLWINEQKKA' A
#
# COMPACT_ATOMS: atom_id res chain seq x y z
N MET A 1 14.30 2.58 -6.05
CA MET A 1 13.30 1.64 -6.61
C MET A 1 13.17 0.51 -5.63
N ILE A 2 11.96 0.23 -5.15
CA ILE A 2 11.72 -0.84 -4.17
C ILE A 2 10.96 -1.94 -4.92
N THR A 3 11.48 -3.16 -4.89
CA THR A 3 10.83 -4.30 -5.55
C THR A 3 9.91 -4.97 -4.54
N LEU A 4 8.62 -5.00 -4.83
CA LEU A 4 7.62 -5.72 -4.05
C LEU A 4 7.48 -7.14 -4.58
N ASN A 5 7.18 -8.09 -3.70
CA ASN A 5 6.72 -9.40 -4.14
C ASN A 5 5.37 -9.26 -4.86
N ASN A 6 5.11 -10.09 -5.87
CA ASN A 6 3.90 -10.06 -6.69
C ASN A 6 2.63 -10.15 -5.82
N ASP A 7 2.63 -10.99 -4.78
CA ASP A 7 1.48 -11.13 -3.88
C ASP A 7 1.14 -9.83 -3.13
N VAL A 8 2.16 -9.07 -2.74
CA VAL A 8 2.00 -7.79 -2.05
C VAL A 8 1.51 -6.74 -3.04
N PHE A 9 2.02 -6.77 -4.27
CA PHE A 9 1.59 -5.88 -5.34
C PHE A 9 0.10 -6.08 -5.68
N GLU A 10 -0.35 -7.33 -5.86
CA GLU A 10 -1.75 -7.63 -6.16
C GLU A 10 -2.69 -7.16 -5.04
N LYS A 11 -2.32 -7.36 -3.78
CA LYS A 11 -3.09 -6.87 -2.63
C LYS A 11 -3.18 -5.34 -2.62
N LEU A 12 -2.07 -4.66 -2.88
CA LEU A 12 -2.02 -3.20 -3.02
C LEU A 12 -2.90 -2.70 -4.18
N GLU A 13 -2.94 -3.44 -5.28
CA GLU A 13 -3.77 -3.08 -6.43
C GLU A 13 -5.27 -3.23 -6.11
N ARG A 14 -5.67 -4.31 -5.44
CA ARG A 14 -7.05 -4.49 -4.99
C ARG A 14 -7.48 -3.39 -4.03
N LEU A 15 -6.67 -3.12 -3.00
CA LEU A 15 -6.91 -2.05 -2.04
C LEU A 15 -7.00 -0.68 -2.70
N SER A 16 -6.16 -0.42 -3.71
CA SER A 16 -6.19 0.83 -4.47
C SER A 16 -7.51 1.01 -5.22
N LYS A 17 -8.06 -0.06 -5.80
CA LYS A 17 -9.38 -0.03 -6.48
C LYS A 17 -10.54 0.11 -5.48
N GLU A 18 -10.47 -0.57 -4.34
CA GLU A 18 -11.53 -0.54 -3.32
C GLU A 18 -11.62 0.80 -2.60
N THR A 19 -10.48 1.40 -2.27
CA THR A 19 -10.41 2.66 -1.50
C THR A 19 -10.41 3.90 -2.38
N GLY A 20 -10.16 3.75 -3.69
CA GLY A 20 -9.92 4.86 -4.61
C GLY A 20 -8.58 5.58 -4.38
N LEU A 21 -7.74 5.11 -3.46
CA LEU A 21 -6.46 5.71 -3.13
C LEU A 21 -5.35 5.19 -4.04
N SER A 22 -4.35 6.03 -4.27
CA SER A 22 -3.16 5.61 -5.01
C SER A 22 -2.31 4.62 -4.21
N LYS A 23 -1.60 3.73 -4.91
CA LYS A 23 -0.70 2.74 -4.28
C LYS A 23 0.35 3.39 -3.35
N SER A 24 0.90 4.54 -3.72
CA SER A 24 1.85 5.28 -2.88
C SER A 24 1.19 5.89 -1.64
N SER A 25 -0.06 6.36 -1.75
CA SER A 25 -0.85 6.84 -0.61
C SER A 25 -1.11 5.71 0.39
N LEU A 26 -1.45 4.52 -0.08
CA LEU A 26 -1.66 3.34 0.77
C LEU A 26 -0.39 2.94 1.53
N ILE A 27 0.77 2.92 0.85
CA ILE A 27 2.05 2.66 1.50
C ILE A 27 2.36 3.71 2.56
N THR A 28 2.08 4.98 2.26
CA THR A 28 2.31 6.10 3.18
C THR A 28 1.43 5.99 4.43
N LEU A 29 0.16 5.65 4.26
CA LEU A 29 -0.77 5.41 5.37
C LEU A 29 -0.28 4.29 6.27
N TRP A 30 0.09 3.15 5.68
CA TRP A 30 0.59 2.01 6.44
C TRP A 30 1.87 2.35 7.24
N ILE A 31 2.84 3.04 6.62
CA ILE A 31 4.06 3.48 7.33
C ILE A 31 3.71 4.41 8.50
N ASN A 32 2.75 5.32 8.31
CA ASN A 32 2.34 6.25 9.35
C ASN A 32 1.62 5.54 10.51
N GLU A 33 0.86 4.48 10.25
CA GLU A 33 0.26 3.65 11.29
C GLU A 33 1.32 2.90 12.10
N GLN A 34 2.32 2.31 11.44
CA GLN A 34 3.41 1.59 12.12
C GLN A 34 4.27 2.51 13.01
N LYS A 35 4.36 3.81 12.68
CA LYS A 35 5.09 4.80 13.49
C LYS A 35 4.31 5.33 14.69
N LYS A 36 2.98 5.15 14.70
CA LYS A 36 2.11 5.53 15.82
C LYS A 36 1.98 4.42 16.86
N ALA A 37 2.26 3.17 16.46
CA ALA A 37 2.39 2.02 17.35
C ALA A 37 3.76 2.01 18.03
#